data_AF-A0A2W7MDC9-F1
#
_entry.id   AF-A0A2W7MDC9-F1
#
_cell.length_a   1.000
_cell.length_b   1.000
_cell.length_c   1.000
_cell.angle_alpha   90.00
_cell.angle_beta   90.00
_cell.angle_gamma   90.00
#
_symmetry.space_group_name_H-M   'P 1'
#
loop_
_entity.id
_entity.type
_entity.pdbx_description
1 polymer ?
#
loop_
_entity_poly.entity_id
_entity_poly.type
_entity_poly.pdbx_seq_one_letter_code
_entity_poly.pdbx_strand_id
1 'polypeptide(L)'
;MTKFNPIFEIVSIKQVVRENHEATEVYKVRSPKDCGMLAVDLIGSEDREVLLVLCLNTKNDVVAIHRCHVGSLNSSIVHPREVFKSAILNNAASIIISHNHPSFNCSPSSEDIEVTKRIQEAGLILGIELLDHLIVTPGSYLSLKEKGYMN
;
A
#
# COMPACT_ATOMS: atom_id res chain seq x y z
N MET A 1 -5.54 -42.58 13.38
CA MET A 1 -4.73 -42.36 12.15
C MET A 1 -4.27 -40.91 12.13
N THR A 2 -2.98 -40.67 12.25
CA THR A 2 -2.38 -39.33 12.21
C THR A 2 -2.41 -38.83 10.76
N LYS A 3 -3.14 -37.75 10.48
CA LYS A 3 -3.10 -37.11 9.15
C LYS A 3 -1.74 -36.44 8.98
N PHE A 4 -0.95 -36.89 8.02
CA PHE A 4 0.23 -36.16 7.59
C PHE A 4 -0.22 -34.94 6.78
N ASN A 5 0.29 -33.75 7.13
CA ASN A 5 0.11 -32.56 6.32
C ASN A 5 1.13 -32.61 5.17
N PRO A 6 0.69 -32.57 3.90
CA PRO A 6 1.61 -32.57 2.77
C PRO A 6 2.49 -31.30 2.79
N ILE A 7 3.77 -31.47 2.48
CA ILE A 7 4.70 -30.37 2.21
C ILE A 7 4.65 -30.11 0.70
N PHE A 8 4.52 -28.85 0.30
CA PHE A 8 4.46 -28.45 -1.10
C PHE A 8 5.80 -27.88 -1.57
N GLU A 9 6.23 -28.29 -2.76
CA GLU A 9 7.31 -27.64 -3.51
C GLU A 9 6.72 -26.52 -4.36
N ILE A 10 7.26 -25.31 -4.24
CA ILE A 10 6.85 -24.18 -5.08
C ILE A 10 7.61 -24.27 -6.41
N VAL A 11 6.96 -24.79 -7.45
CA VAL A 11 7.54 -24.93 -8.79
C VAL A 11 7.41 -23.66 -9.62
N SER A 12 6.28 -22.95 -9.52
CA SER A 12 6.06 -21.67 -10.19
C SER A 12 5.00 -20.83 -9.50
N ILE A 13 5.10 -19.50 -9.64
CA ILE A 13 4.08 -18.54 -9.23
C ILE A 13 3.68 -17.77 -10.48
N LYS A 14 2.39 -17.78 -10.83
CA LYS A 14 1.84 -17.00 -11.94
C LYS A 14 1.08 -15.80 -11.41
N GLN A 15 1.54 -14.59 -11.74
CA GLN A 15 0.78 -13.37 -11.49
C GLN A 15 -0.23 -13.15 -12.62
N VAL A 16 -1.50 -12.98 -12.27
CA VAL A 16 -2.56 -12.64 -13.23
C VAL A 16 -2.75 -11.14 -13.20
N VAL A 17 -2.29 -10.47 -14.25
CA VAL A 17 -2.47 -9.03 -14.45
C VAL A 17 -3.80 -8.81 -15.17
N ARG A 18 -4.60 -7.88 -14.66
CA ARG A 18 -5.78 -7.36 -15.36
C ARG A 18 -5.51 -5.90 -15.69
N GLU A 19 -5.73 -5.51 -16.94
CA GLU A 19 -5.76 -4.09 -17.29
C GLU A 19 -6.89 -3.43 -16.52
N ASN A 20 -6.54 -2.40 -15.76
CA ASN A 20 -7.54 -1.49 -15.25
C ASN A 20 -7.78 -0.47 -16.37
N HIS A 21 -8.88 -0.61 -17.11
CA HIS A 21 -9.17 0.18 -18.32
C HIS A 21 -9.24 1.70 -18.10
N GLU A 22 -9.12 2.17 -16.87
CA GLU A 22 -9.08 3.58 -16.49
C GLU A 22 -7.67 4.21 -16.54
N ALA A 23 -6.60 3.40 -16.53
CA ALA A 23 -5.21 3.89 -16.56
C ALA A 23 -4.58 3.69 -17.94
N THR A 24 -4.88 4.59 -18.88
CA THR A 24 -4.38 4.54 -20.26
C THR A 24 -2.97 5.11 -20.44
N GLU A 25 -2.36 5.66 -19.38
CA GLU A 25 -1.00 6.20 -19.39
C GLU A 25 -0.19 5.70 -18.19
N VAL A 26 1.14 5.63 -18.37
CA VAL A 26 2.08 5.37 -17.28
C VAL A 26 1.90 6.44 -16.20
N TYR A 27 1.36 6.04 -15.04
CA TYR A 27 1.15 6.97 -13.93
C TYR A 27 2.49 7.24 -13.23
N LYS A 28 3.06 8.42 -13.47
CA LYS A 28 4.35 8.81 -12.89
C LYS A 28 4.15 9.69 -11.67
N VAL A 29 4.67 9.26 -10.53
CA VAL A 29 4.64 10.03 -9.28
C VAL A 29 5.78 11.05 -9.28
N ARG A 30 5.43 12.34 -9.26
CA ARG A 30 6.38 13.47 -9.19
C ARG A 30 6.27 14.23 -7.86
N SER A 31 5.15 14.09 -7.19
CA SER A 31 4.83 14.76 -5.93
C SER A 31 3.89 13.91 -5.06
N PRO A 32 3.79 14.19 -3.75
CA PRO A 32 2.78 13.58 -2.88
C PRO A 32 1.35 13.82 -3.37
N LYS A 33 1.11 14.91 -4.10
CA LYS A 33 -0.21 15.20 -4.69
C LYS A 33 -0.62 14.19 -5.75
N ASP A 34 0.31 13.69 -6.55
CA ASP A 34 0.00 12.74 -7.62
C ASP A 34 -0.52 11.43 -6.98
N CYS A 35 0.28 10.79 -6.13
CA CYS A 35 -0.14 9.58 -5.43
C CYS A 35 -1.33 9.82 -4.48
N GLY A 36 -1.43 10.99 -3.85
CA GLY A 36 -2.56 11.43 -3.04
C GLY A 36 -3.88 11.39 -3.79
N MET A 37 -3.95 12.09 -4.92
CA MET A 37 -5.17 12.14 -5.74
C MET A 37 -5.51 10.78 -6.36
N LEU A 38 -4.50 10.04 -6.83
CA LEU A 38 -4.72 8.68 -7.31
C LEU A 38 -5.33 7.78 -6.21
N ALA A 39 -4.83 7.86 -4.98
CA ALA A 39 -5.37 7.09 -3.86
C ALA A 39 -6.79 7.55 -3.46
N VAL A 40 -7.07 8.85 -3.52
CA VAL A 40 -8.42 9.40 -3.32
C VAL A 40 -9.41 8.81 -4.33
N ASP A 41 -9.05 8.78 -5.61
CA ASP A 41 -9.92 8.24 -6.66
C ASP A 41 -10.14 6.73 -6.48
N LEU A 42 -9.11 6.00 -6.04
CA LEU A 42 -9.16 4.54 -5.92
C LEU A 42 -9.86 4.02 -4.68
N ILE A 43 -9.69 4.68 -3.52
CA ILE A 43 -10.20 4.17 -2.22
C ILE A 43 -10.88 5.23 -1.35
N GLY A 44 -10.84 6.52 -1.73
CA GLY A 44 -11.29 7.61 -0.87
C GLY A 44 -12.78 7.54 -0.50
N SER A 45 -13.61 6.91 -1.33
CA SER A 45 -15.06 6.78 -1.13
C SER A 45 -15.49 5.38 -0.65
N GLU A 46 -14.56 4.52 -0.26
CA GLU A 46 -14.88 3.19 0.26
C GLU A 46 -15.59 3.28 1.62
N ASP A 47 -16.59 2.43 1.82
CA ASP A 47 -17.43 2.39 3.04
C ASP A 47 -16.74 1.71 4.22
N ARG A 48 -15.57 1.10 3.97
CA ARG A 48 -14.69 0.45 4.94
C ARG A 48 -13.28 0.97 4.75
N GLU A 49 -12.47 0.85 5.80
CA GLU A 49 -11.04 1.11 5.69
C GLU A 49 -10.40 0.10 4.72
N VAL A 50 -9.61 0.61 3.79
CA VAL A 50 -8.87 -0.15 2.79
C VAL A 50 -7.43 0.31 2.82
N LEU A 51 -6.49 -0.62 2.99
CA LEU A 51 -5.07 -0.32 2.81
C LEU A 51 -4.68 -0.61 1.35
N LEU A 52 -4.33 0.45 0.63
CA LEU A 52 -3.82 0.42 -0.73
C LEU A 52 -2.28 0.46 -0.73
N VAL A 53 -1.68 -0.31 -1.62
CA VAL A 53 -0.24 -0.32 -1.89
C VAL A 53 -0.02 0.03 -3.35
N LEU A 54 0.67 1.14 -3.59
CA LEU A 54 1.20 1.51 -4.90
C LEU A 54 2.62 0.99 -5.00
N CYS A 55 2.89 0.18 -6.02
CA CYS A 55 4.23 -0.34 -6.31
C CYS A 55 4.89 0.53 -7.38
N LEU A 56 6.08 1.04 -7.10
CA LEU A 56 6.79 1.95 -8.01
C LEU A 56 8.08 1.30 -8.53
N ASN A 57 8.43 1.58 -9.79
CA ASN A 57 9.75 1.26 -10.32
C ASN A 57 10.80 2.34 -9.94
N THR A 58 12.07 2.16 -10.35
CA THR A 58 13.17 3.12 -10.06
C THR A 58 12.99 4.50 -10.70
N LYS A 59 12.03 4.67 -11.61
CA LYS A 59 11.67 5.95 -12.23
C LYS A 59 10.45 6.59 -11.58
N ASN A 60 9.95 6.03 -10.47
CA ASN A 60 8.70 6.41 -9.79
C ASN A 60 7.45 6.26 -10.67
N ASP A 61 7.47 5.34 -11.63
CA ASP A 61 6.26 4.98 -12.38
C ASP A 61 5.51 3.88 -11.60
N VAL A 62 4.20 4.02 -11.45
CA VAL A 62 3.35 3.02 -10.81
C VAL A 62 3.24 1.80 -11.72
N VAL A 63 3.77 0.66 -11.26
CA VAL A 63 3.76 -0.61 -12.00
C VAL A 63 2.68 -1.57 -11.53
N ALA A 64 2.18 -1.40 -10.31
CA ALA A 64 1.08 -2.18 -9.78
C ALA A 64 0.35 -1.45 -8.64
N ILE A 65 -0.91 -1.83 -8.45
CA ILE A 65 -1.78 -1.33 -7.39
C ILE A 65 -2.36 -2.56 -6.68
N HIS A 66 -2.30 -2.59 -5.36
CA HIS A 66 -2.82 -3.70 -4.57
C HIS A 66 -3.63 -3.22 -3.37
N ARG A 67 -4.88 -3.67 -3.26
CA ARG A 67 -5.68 -3.51 -2.05
C ARG A 67 -5.28 -4.62 -1.07
N CYS A 68 -4.35 -4.30 -0.17
CA CYS A 68 -3.73 -5.24 0.76
C CYS A 68 -4.66 -5.64 1.91
N HIS A 69 -5.53 -4.73 2.35
CA HIS A 69 -6.47 -4.99 3.44
C HIS A 69 -7.82 -4.31 3.19
N VAL A 70 -8.90 -4.93 3.68
CA VAL A 70 -10.25 -4.37 3.72
C VAL A 70 -10.84 -4.69 5.10
N GLY A 71 -11.14 -3.67 5.89
CA GLY A 71 -11.50 -3.78 7.29
C GLY A 71 -10.66 -2.85 8.18
N SER A 72 -10.89 -2.89 9.49
CA SER A 72 -10.24 -1.99 10.45
C SER A 72 -8.70 -2.13 10.41
N LEU A 73 -8.01 -0.99 10.32
CA LEU A 73 -6.57 -0.86 10.21
C LEU A 73 -5.86 -0.99 11.56
N ASN A 74 -6.15 -2.07 12.30
CA ASN A 74 -5.44 -2.34 13.54
C ASN A 74 -4.01 -2.83 13.25
N SER A 75 -3.05 -2.42 14.07
CA SER A 75 -1.64 -2.80 13.92
C SER A 75 -1.38 -4.31 14.03
N SER A 76 -2.30 -5.06 14.65
CA SER A 76 -2.30 -6.53 14.69
C SER A 76 -2.78 -7.18 13.39
N ILE A 77 -3.51 -6.44 12.55
CA ILE A 77 -4.15 -6.93 11.33
C ILE A 77 -3.28 -6.61 10.10
N VAL A 78 -2.62 -5.44 10.07
CA VAL A 78 -1.72 -5.06 8.96
C VAL A 78 -0.32 -5.61 9.21
N HIS A 79 0.01 -6.70 8.53
CA HIS A 79 1.36 -7.27 8.58
C HIS A 79 2.21 -6.82 7.38
N PRO A 80 3.47 -6.38 7.60
CA PRO A 80 4.37 -5.99 6.51
C PRO A 80 4.54 -7.05 5.41
N ARG A 81 4.50 -8.34 5.76
CA ARG A 81 4.58 -9.43 4.76
C ARG A 81 3.48 -9.38 3.71
N GLU A 82 2.27 -8.94 4.07
CA GLU A 82 1.16 -8.85 3.12
C GLU A 82 1.31 -7.60 2.25
N VAL A 83 1.76 -6.48 2.83
CA VAL A 83 2.06 -5.23 2.12
C VAL A 83 3.14 -5.47 1.05
N PHE A 84 4.27 -6.03 1.47
CA PHE A 84 5.44 -6.23 0.59
C PHE A 84 5.31 -7.41 -0.36
N LYS A 85 4.38 -8.34 -0.15
CA LYS A 85 4.14 -9.44 -1.10
C LYS A 85 3.85 -8.90 -2.50
N SER A 86 3.01 -7.87 -2.59
CA SER A 86 2.69 -7.23 -3.87
C SER A 86 3.92 -6.54 -4.48
N ALA A 87 4.70 -5.84 -3.67
CA ALA A 87 5.92 -5.15 -4.10
C ALA A 87 6.96 -6.13 -4.68
N ILE A 88 7.21 -7.24 -3.96
CA ILE A 88 8.18 -8.27 -4.36
C ILE A 88 7.77 -8.93 -5.67
N LEU A 89 6.50 -9.34 -5.78
CA LEU A 89 6.00 -10.00 -6.99
C LEU A 89 6.03 -9.06 -8.22
N ASN A 90 5.95 -7.76 -8.01
CA ASN A 90 5.97 -6.75 -9.06
C ASN A 90 7.35 -6.12 -9.31
N ASN A 91 8.41 -6.62 -8.69
CA ASN A 91 9.77 -6.05 -8.78
C ASN A 91 9.80 -4.54 -8.47
N ALA A 92 9.02 -4.11 -7.47
CA ALA A 92 8.97 -2.72 -7.06
C ALA A 92 10.31 -2.29 -6.45
N ALA A 93 10.78 -1.10 -6.83
CA ALA A 93 11.92 -0.46 -6.18
C ALA A 93 11.52 0.21 -4.86
N SER A 94 10.27 0.67 -4.79
CA SER A 94 9.71 1.34 -3.63
C SER A 94 8.18 1.23 -3.62
N ILE A 95 7.57 1.60 -2.50
CA ILE A 95 6.12 1.62 -2.34
C ILE A 95 5.64 2.95 -1.75
N ILE A 96 4.38 3.25 -2.03
CA ILE A 96 3.57 4.21 -1.28
C ILE A 96 2.37 3.43 -0.75
N ILE A 97 2.03 3.62 0.51
CA ILE A 97 0.80 3.05 1.07
C ILE A 97 -0.22 4.15 1.32
N SER A 98 -1.49 3.80 1.21
CA SER A 98 -2.59 4.72 1.53
C SER A 98 -3.70 3.99 2.26
N HIS A 99 -4.39 4.66 3.17
CA HIS A 99 -5.67 4.16 3.66
C HIS A 99 -6.73 5.25 3.74
N ASN A 100 -7.98 4.85 3.57
CA ASN A 100 -9.12 5.77 3.70
C ASN A 100 -9.66 5.76 5.13
N HIS A 101 -10.11 6.92 5.59
CA HIS A 101 -10.93 7.02 6.80
C HIS A 101 -12.41 7.21 6.40
N PRO A 102 -13.30 6.23 6.64
CA PRO A 102 -14.74 6.37 6.38
C PRO A 102 -15.40 7.50 7.19
N SER A 103 -14.74 7.97 8.25
CA SER A 103 -15.16 9.11 9.07
C SER A 103 -14.97 10.47 8.40
N PHE A 104 -14.32 10.51 7.23
CA PHE A 104 -13.98 11.74 6.49
C PHE A 104 -13.03 12.70 7.22
N ASN A 105 -12.25 12.20 8.17
CA ASN A 105 -11.21 12.96 8.86
C ASN A 105 -9.82 12.39 8.53
N CYS A 106 -8.96 13.16 7.86
CA CYS A 106 -7.60 12.72 7.52
C CYS A 106 -6.58 12.77 8.68
N SER A 107 -7.00 13.05 9.92
CA SER A 107 -6.08 13.08 11.06
C SER A 107 -5.56 11.67 11.37
N PRO A 108 -4.24 11.48 11.50
CA PRO A 108 -3.68 10.18 11.85
C PRO A 108 -4.02 9.78 13.28
N SER A 109 -4.33 8.50 13.46
CA SER A 109 -4.35 7.83 14.77
C SER A 109 -2.94 7.43 15.21
N SER A 110 -2.81 7.03 16.48
CA SER A 110 -1.58 6.41 16.99
C SER A 110 -1.22 5.11 16.26
N GLU A 111 -2.25 4.34 15.92
CA GLU A 111 -2.18 3.06 15.24
C GLU A 111 -1.64 3.23 13.81
N ASP A 112 -2.07 4.27 13.10
CA ASP A 112 -1.54 4.61 11.78
C ASP A 112 -0.04 4.85 11.83
N ILE A 113 0.41 5.63 12.80
CA ILE A 113 1.83 5.95 12.98
C ILE A 113 2.64 4.68 13.33
N GLU A 114 2.10 3.81 14.19
CA GLU A 114 2.75 2.54 14.54
C GLU A 114 2.87 1.60 13.33
N VAL A 115 1.79 1.44 12.56
CA VAL A 115 1.77 0.66 11.32
C VAL A 115 2.78 1.22 10.32
N THR A 116 2.81 2.54 10.13
CA THR A 116 3.75 3.25 9.26
C THR A 116 5.19 2.88 9.61
N LYS A 117 5.55 3.02 10.89
CA LYS A 117 6.90 2.75 11.37
C LYS A 117 7.31 1.30 11.13
N ARG A 118 6.43 0.34 11.44
CA ARG A 118 6.70 -1.09 11.22
C ARG A 118 6.88 -1.43 9.74
N ILE A 119 6.10 -0.80 8.85
CA ILE A 119 6.26 -0.99 7.40
C ILE A 119 7.56 -0.33 6.92
N GLN A 120 7.90 0.86 7.41
CA GLN A 120 9.14 1.54 7.07
C GLN A 120 10.39 0.71 7.46
N GLU A 121 10.41 0.17 8.69
CA GLU A 121 11.48 -0.71 9.17
C GLU A 121 11.60 -1.98 8.32
N ALA A 122 10.47 -2.61 7.97
CA ALA A 122 10.47 -3.78 7.10
C ALA A 122 10.95 -3.45 5.67
N GLY A 123 10.55 -2.29 5.13
CA GLY A 123 10.99 -1.82 3.82
C GLY A 123 12.49 -1.62 3.75
N LEU A 124 13.09 -1.07 4.80
CA LEU A 124 14.55 -0.93 4.92
C LEU A 124 15.26 -2.28 4.87
N ILE A 125 14.75 -3.28 5.60
CA ILE A 125 15.33 -4.64 5.61
C ILE A 125 15.21 -5.31 4.24
N LEU A 126 14.08 -5.12 3.56
CA LEU A 126 13.80 -5.73 2.25
C LEU A 126 14.48 -4.99 1.08
N GLY A 127 14.99 -3.77 1.30
CA GLY A 127 15.48 -2.91 0.23
C GLY A 127 14.37 -2.36 -0.68
N ILE A 128 13.14 -2.25 -0.15
CA ILE A 128 11.98 -1.67 -0.83
C ILE A 128 11.46 -0.52 0.04
N GLU A 129 11.86 0.71 -0.29
CA GLU A 129 11.58 1.88 0.54
C GLU A 129 10.09 2.22 0.59
N LEU A 130 9.58 2.56 1.77
CA LEU A 130 8.29 3.22 1.94
C LEU A 130 8.47 4.72 1.74
N LEU A 131 8.06 5.25 0.57
CA LEU A 131 8.26 6.65 0.22
C LEU A 131 7.32 7.60 0.97
N ASP A 132 6.09 7.16 1.23
CA ASP A 132 5.07 7.92 1.96
C ASP A 132 3.94 6.99 2.45
N HIS A 133 3.19 7.48 3.43
CA HIS A 133 1.93 6.94 3.87
C HIS A 133 0.86 8.03 3.81
N LEU A 134 -0.17 7.79 3.00
CA LEU A 134 -1.24 8.74 2.74
C LEU A 134 -2.53 8.35 3.47
N ILE A 135 -3.15 9.30 4.16
CA ILE A 135 -4.51 9.13 4.70
C ILE A 135 -5.45 9.86 3.76
N VAL A 136 -6.46 9.16 3.22
CA VAL A 136 -7.36 9.71 2.20
C VAL A 136 -8.81 9.73 2.63
N THR A 137 -9.56 10.65 2.03
CA THR A 137 -11.02 10.83 2.15
C THR A 137 -11.55 11.21 0.77
N PRO A 138 -12.88 11.30 0.55
CA PRO A 138 -13.40 11.79 -0.72
C PRO A 138 -12.88 13.22 -1.00
N GLY A 139 -12.12 13.37 -2.07
CA GLY A 139 -11.58 14.65 -2.54
C GLY A 139 -10.39 15.22 -1.77
N SER A 140 -9.83 14.53 -0.77
CA SER A 140 -8.72 15.07 0.04
C SER A 140 -7.79 13.99 0.58
N TYR A 141 -6.52 14.35 0.82
CA TYR A 141 -5.51 13.49 1.42
C TYR A 141 -4.62 14.24 2.42
N LEU A 142 -3.92 13.49 3.26
CA LEU A 142 -2.84 13.94 4.13
C LEU A 142 -1.63 13.02 3.95
N SER A 143 -0.45 13.60 3.69
CA SER A 143 0.82 12.88 3.66
C SER A 143 1.46 12.86 5.04
N LEU A 144 1.76 11.67 5.56
CA LEU A 144 2.48 11.53 6.83
C LEU A 144 3.92 12.04 6.72
N LYS A 145 4.54 11.91 5.54
CA LYS A 145 5.88 12.46 5.29
C LYS A 145 5.88 13.99 5.31
N GLU A 146 4.97 14.65 4.59
CA GLU A 146 4.88 16.12 4.57
C GLU A 146 4.54 16.69 5.95
N LYS A 147 3.82 15.93 6.78
CA LYS A 147 3.47 16.30 8.16
C LYS A 147 4.55 15.97 9.20
N GLY A 148 5.64 15.31 8.80
CA GLY A 148 6.77 15.01 9.69
C GLY A 148 6.55 13.81 10.63
N TYR A 149 5.61 12.91 10.31
CA TYR A 149 5.44 11.64 11.03
C TYR A 149 6.38 10.54 10.52
N MET A 150 7.02 10.75 9.38
CA MET A 150 8.00 9.85 8.76
C MET A 150 9.31 10.59 8.53
N ASN A 151 10.42 9.88 8.70
CA ASN A 151 11.77 10.38 8.38
C ASN A 151 12.23 9.87 7.02
#